data_AF-A0A9X8MHZ5-F1
#
_entry.id   AF-A0A9X8MHZ5-F1
#
_cell.length_a   1.000
_cell.length_b   1.000
_cell.length_c   1.000
_cell.angle_alpha   90.00
_cell.angle_beta   90.00
_cell.angle_gamma   90.00
#
_symmetry.space_group_name_H-M   'P 1'
#
loop_
_entity.id
_entity.type
_entity.pdbx_description
1 polymer ?
#
loop_
_entity_poly.entity_id
_entity_poly.type
_entity_poly.pdbx_seq_one_letter_code
_entity_poly.pdbx_strand_id
1 'polypeptide(L)' 'MQSNFTTAAAQSSKETTYSVRLLDNDYSTLLSAPLSEESWNDDIERLKIIGKQMGASQLVISLL' A
#
# COMPACT_ATOMS: atom_id res chain seq x y z
N MET A 1 -32.84 -17.92 28.44
CA MET A 1 -31.58 -18.61 28.10
C MET A 1 -30.71 -17.62 27.36
N GLN A 2 -29.44 -17.48 27.78
CA GLN A 2 -28.54 -16.36 27.47
C GLN A 2 -28.10 -16.32 26.00
N SER A 3 -27.92 -15.10 25.49
CA SER A 3 -27.30 -14.76 24.21
C SER A 3 -25.81 -15.05 24.22
N ASN A 4 -25.29 -15.64 23.14
CA ASN A 4 -23.87 -15.60 22.83
C ASN A 4 -23.67 -14.90 21.49
N PHE A 5 -23.31 -13.62 21.54
CA PHE A 5 -22.61 -12.98 20.45
C PHE A 5 -21.14 -13.42 20.57
N THR A 6 -20.68 -14.25 19.64
CA THR A 6 -19.27 -14.63 19.60
C THR A 6 -18.48 -13.41 19.16
N THR A 7 -17.66 -12.89 20.08
CA THR A 7 -16.62 -11.90 19.85
C THR A 7 -15.78 -12.31 18.64
N ALA A 8 -15.79 -11.50 17.59
CA ALA A 8 -14.79 -11.58 16.54
C ALA A 8 -13.43 -11.33 17.19
N ALA A 9 -12.68 -12.39 17.44
CA ALA A 9 -11.26 -12.26 17.66
C ALA A 9 -10.70 -11.69 16.37
N ALA A 10 -10.31 -10.41 16.39
CA ALA A 10 -9.41 -9.85 15.41
C ALA A 10 -8.13 -10.71 15.48
N GLN A 11 -8.08 -11.74 14.63
CA GLN A 11 -6.83 -12.40 14.29
C GLN A 11 -5.94 -11.30 13.73
N SER A 12 -5.07 -10.77 14.58
CA SER A 12 -3.91 -10.00 14.17
C SER A 12 -3.00 -10.96 13.43
N SER A 13 -3.36 -11.25 12.18
CA SER A 13 -2.40 -11.62 11.16
C SER A 13 -1.36 -10.50 11.18
N LYS A 14 -0.09 -10.83 11.35
CA LYS A 14 1.00 -9.90 11.09
C LYS A 14 0.94 -9.61 9.60
N GLU A 15 0.09 -8.68 9.20
CA GLU A 15 -0.04 -8.24 7.82
C GLU A 15 1.26 -7.51 7.52
N THR A 16 2.15 -8.16 6.76
CA THR A 16 3.38 -7.54 6.30
C THR A 16 2.97 -6.29 5.53
N THR A 17 3.18 -5.14 6.14
CA THR A 17 2.67 -3.89 5.60
C THR A 17 3.76 -3.34 4.69
N TYR A 18 3.41 -3.08 3.43
CA TYR A 18 4.32 -2.40 2.51
C TYR A 18 3.88 -0.96 2.37
N SER A 19 4.82 -0.11 2.00
CA SER A 19 4.56 1.24 1.52
C SER A 19 5.14 1.40 0.13
N VAL A 20 4.47 2.22 -0.66
CA VAL A 20 4.93 2.61 -1.99
C VAL A 20 5.10 4.13 -2.02
N ARG A 21 6.15 4.56 -2.70
CA ARG A 21 6.47 5.97 -2.93
C ARG A 21 6.77 6.20 -4.41
N LEU A 22 6.19 7.26 -4.95
CA LEU A 22 6.54 7.80 -6.26
C LEU A 22 7.50 8.97 -6.04
N LEU A 23 8.67 8.92 -6.67
CA LEU A 23 9.73 9.93 -6.53
C LEU A 23 9.99 10.62 -7.87
N ASP A 24 10.30 11.90 -7.85
CA ASP A 24 10.81 12.65 -9.01
C ASP A 24 12.33 12.49 -9.19
N ASN A 25 12.93 13.26 -10.11
CA ASN A 25 14.37 13.25 -10.39
C ASN A 25 15.22 13.81 -9.24
N ASP A 26 14.63 14.64 -8.37
CA ASP A 26 15.30 15.24 -7.22
C ASP A 26 15.11 14.39 -5.95
N TYR A 27 14.58 13.17 -6.10
CA TYR A 27 14.20 12.25 -5.02
C TYR A 27 13.12 12.81 -4.08
N SER A 28 12.38 13.83 -4.51
CA SER A 28 11.24 14.33 -3.75
C SER A 28 10.08 13.35 -3.87
N THR A 29 9.38 13.12 -2.77
CA THR A 29 8.21 12.24 -2.78
C THR A 29 7.01 12.99 -3.35
N LEU A 30 6.53 12.54 -4.50
CA LEU A 30 5.31 13.05 -5.14
C LEU A 30 4.05 12.43 -4.54
N LEU A 31 4.12 11.15 -4.18
CA LEU A 31 3.01 10.40 -3.59
C LEU A 31 3.54 9.28 -2.72
N SER A 32 2.85 9.00 -1.61
CA SER A 32 3.08 7.83 -0.77
C SER A 32 1.75 7.21 -0.37
N ALA A 33 1.68 5.88 -0.41
CA ALA A 33 0.50 5.12 -0.02
C ALA A 33 0.90 3.81 0.66
N PRO A 34 0.04 3.24 1.52
CA PRO A 34 0.17 1.85 1.94
C PRO A 34 -0.05 0.92 0.73
N LEU A 35 0.61 -0.23 0.75
CA LEU A 35 0.48 -1.28 -0.26
C LEU A 35 0.18 -2.61 0.44
N SER A 36 -0.89 -3.28 0.02
CA SER A 36 -1.24 -4.63 0.48
C SER A 36 -0.70 -5.68 -0.50
N GLU A 37 -0.29 -6.85 0.01
CA GLU A 37 0.12 -7.97 -0.83
C GLU A 37 -1.03 -8.51 -1.68
N GLU A 38 -2.27 -8.46 -1.19
CA GLU A 38 -3.44 -9.01 -1.88
C GLU A 38 -3.76 -8.26 -3.18
N SER A 39 -3.49 -6.96 -3.23
CA SER A 39 -3.78 -6.06 -4.36
C SER A 39 -2.53 -5.50 -5.05
N TRP A 40 -1.33 -5.97 -4.68
CA TRP A 40 -0.03 -5.42 -5.12
C TRP A 40 0.02 -5.15 -6.63
N ASN A 41 -0.45 -6.09 -7.46
CA ASN A 41 -0.23 -6.01 -8.91
C ASN A 41 -1.07 -4.91 -9.54
N ASP A 42 -2.34 -4.83 -9.14
CA ASP A 42 -3.28 -3.82 -9.64
C ASP A 42 -2.90 -2.42 -9.15
N ASP A 43 -2.48 -2.32 -7.88
CA ASP A 43 -2.07 -1.06 -7.28
C ASP A 43 -0.80 -0.51 -7.93
N ILE A 44 0.20 -1.36 -8.20
CA ILE A 44 1.44 -0.95 -8.87
C ILE A 44 1.19 -0.48 -10.29
N GLU A 45 0.35 -1.17 -11.08
CA GLU A 45 0.03 -0.73 -12.44
C GLU A 45 -0.66 0.63 -12.45
N ARG A 46 -1.61 0.87 -11.53
CA ARG A 46 -2.24 2.18 -11.35
C ARG A 46 -1.23 3.25 -10.95
N LEU A 47 -0.34 2.93 -10.00
CA LEU A 47 0.69 3.86 -9.53
C LEU A 47 1.72 4.19 -10.60
N LYS A 48 2.04 3.29 -11.53
CA LYS A 48 2.88 3.59 -12.70
C LYS A 48 2.22 4.62 -13.61
N ILE A 49 0.91 4.48 -13.88
CA ILE A 49 0.16 5.42 -14.71
C ILE A 49 0.12 6.80 -14.04
N ILE A 50 -0.26 6.83 -12.76
CA ILE A 50 -0.32 8.06 -11.95
C ILE A 50 1.08 8.70 -11.89
N GLY A 51 2.12 7.91 -11.59
CA GLY A 51 3.49 8.37 -11.53
C GLY A 51 3.94 9.02 -12.83
N LYS A 52 3.67 8.39 -13.98
CA LYS A 52 4.00 8.97 -15.28
C LYS A 52 3.28 10.31 -15.52
N GLN A 53 2.02 10.44 -15.10
CA GLN A 53 1.26 11.69 -15.21
C GLN A 53 1.78 12.79 -14.29
N MET A 54 2.30 12.42 -13.11
CA MET A 54 2.86 13.34 -12.13
C MET A 54 4.33 13.71 -12.38
N GLY A 55 4.99 13.08 -13.36
CA GLY A 55 6.43 13.26 -13.59
C GLY A 55 7.32 12.48 -12.62
N ALA A 56 6.80 11.41 -12.02
CA ALA A 56 7.61 10.49 -11.23
C ALA A 56 8.60 9.75 -12.13
N SER A 57 9.85 9.70 -11.68
CA SER A 57 10.93 8.96 -12.32
C SER A 57 11.13 7.57 -11.71
N GLN A 58 10.71 7.38 -10.46
CA GLN A 58 10.91 6.14 -9.73
C GLN A 58 9.67 5.74 -8.93
N LEU A 59 9.44 4.42 -8.83
CA LEU A 59 8.46 3.81 -7.94
C LEU A 59 9.23 2.90 -6.97
N VAL A 60 9.17 3.22 -5.68
CA VAL A 60 9.90 2.52 -4.63
C VAL A 60 8.91 1.83 -3.70
N ILE A 61 9.11 0.53 -3.46
CA ILE A 61 8.33 -0.25 -2.50
C ILE A 61 9.24 -0.56 -1.30
N SER A 62 8.71 -0.42 -0.09
CA SER A 62 9.46 -0.63 1.15
C SER A 62 8.61 -1.41 2.15
N LEU A 63 9.21 -2.37 2.86
CA LEU A 63 8.58 -2.95 4.05
C LEU A 63 8.50 -1.90 5.16
N LEU A 64 7.40 -1.91 5.91
CA LEU A 64 7.21 -1.13 7.14
C LEU A 64 7.46 -1.97 8.39
#